data_AF-A0AA42CRL5-F1
#
_entry.id   AF-A0AA42CRL5-F1
#
_cell.length_a   1.000
_cell.length_b   1.000
_cell.length_c   1.000
_cell.angle_alpha   90.00
_cell.angle_beta   90.00
_cell.angle_gamma   90.00
#
_symmetry.space_group_name_H-M   'P 1'
#
loop_
_entity.id
_entity.type
_entity.pdbx_description
1 polymer ?
#
loop_
_entity_poly.entity_id
_entity_poly.type
_entity_poly.pdbx_seq_one_letter_code
_entity_poly.pdbx_strand_id
1 'polypeptide(L)'
;MTETTTIEQDITAAVSAARIRLRFDRVVIGLIARLKAALDDVVPQDQSIIFTLTAPIRLPAKTAAAIEALVRDDLDRRDIRTTLHGNHVQLRRVAGVPARMPRVTGFVHNQPSDSEPILDLAEARLLGQE
;
A
#
# COMPACT_ATOMS: atom_id res chain seq x y z
N MET A 1 12.68 15.73 -0.51
CA MET A 1 12.29 14.45 -1.16
C MET A 1 13.02 13.23 -0.59
N THR A 2 13.90 13.36 0.41
CA THR A 2 14.75 12.24 0.91
C THR A 2 14.12 11.42 2.04
N GLU A 3 13.32 12.02 2.91
CA GLU A 3 12.86 11.36 4.16
C GLU A 3 11.76 10.31 3.94
N THR A 4 10.77 10.61 3.09
CA THR A 4 9.67 9.68 2.77
C THR A 4 10.20 8.42 2.09
N THR A 5 11.20 8.56 1.21
CA THR A 5 11.87 7.43 0.55
C THR A 5 12.58 6.52 1.55
N THR A 6 13.14 7.08 2.62
CA THR A 6 13.77 6.30 3.69
C THR A 6 12.76 5.44 4.44
N ILE A 7 11.58 5.97 4.76
CA ILE A 7 10.52 5.21 5.46
C ILE A 7 10.00 4.06 4.60
N GLU A 8 9.78 4.28 3.31
CA GLU A 8 9.32 3.20 2.42
C GLU A 8 10.37 2.09 2.26
N GLN A 9 11.65 2.44 2.26
CA GLN A 9 12.75 1.48 2.26
C GLN A 9 12.81 0.69 3.56
N ASP A 10 12.63 1.36 4.69
CA ASP A 10 12.57 0.74 6.02
C ASP A 10 11.43 -0.29 6.10
N ILE A 11 10.21 0.10 5.69
CA ILE A 11 9.06 -0.82 5.65
C ILE A 11 9.37 -2.02 4.73
N THR A 12 9.94 -1.75 3.55
CA THR A 12 10.33 -2.81 2.61
C THR A 12 11.36 -3.78 3.21
N ALA A 13 12.33 -3.26 3.96
CA ALA A 13 13.33 -4.06 4.65
C ALA A 13 12.71 -4.90 5.77
N ALA A 14 11.81 -4.33 6.57
CA ALA A 14 11.08 -5.05 7.62
C ALA A 14 10.24 -6.20 7.05
N VAL A 15 9.49 -5.94 5.97
CA VAL A 15 8.69 -6.96 5.28
C VAL A 15 9.56 -8.07 4.69
N SER A 16 10.72 -7.71 4.14
CA SER A 16 11.69 -8.68 3.63
C SER A 16 12.33 -9.52 4.75
N ALA A 17 12.62 -8.91 5.91
CA ALA A 17 13.12 -9.60 7.10
C ALA A 17 12.11 -10.60 7.65
N ALA A 18 10.81 -10.29 7.55
CA ALA A 18 9.70 -11.21 7.82
C ALA A 18 9.53 -12.32 6.76
N ARG A 19 10.48 -12.44 5.81
CA ARG A 19 10.50 -13.42 4.71
C ARG A 19 9.31 -13.36 3.75
N ILE A 20 8.67 -12.19 3.64
CA ILE A 20 7.59 -11.96 2.70
C ILE A 20 8.21 -11.50 1.36
N ARG A 21 7.97 -12.26 0.29
CA ARG A 21 8.55 -11.97 -1.03
C ARG A 21 7.73 -10.91 -1.76
N LEU A 22 8.23 -9.67 -1.69
CA LEU A 22 7.70 -8.54 -2.44
C LEU A 22 8.15 -8.57 -3.92
N ARG A 23 7.37 -7.91 -4.77
CA ARG A 23 7.64 -7.70 -6.20
C ARG A 23 7.95 -6.22 -6.43
N PHE A 24 8.95 -5.97 -7.27
CA PHE A 24 9.41 -4.63 -7.66
C PHE A 24 9.69 -4.53 -9.16
N ASP A 25 9.02 -5.36 -9.97
CA ASP A 25 9.15 -5.25 -11.41
C ASP A 25 8.51 -3.96 -11.95
N ARG A 26 8.82 -3.63 -13.21
CA ARG A 26 8.39 -2.36 -13.83
C ARG A 26 6.88 -2.16 -13.79
N VAL A 27 6.09 -3.22 -13.89
CA VAL A 27 4.62 -3.14 -13.84
C VAL A 27 4.16 -2.74 -12.44
N VAL A 28 4.76 -3.34 -11.41
CA VAL A 28 4.50 -3.00 -10.01
C VAL A 28 4.87 -1.54 -9.69
N ILE A 29 6.09 -1.13 -10.05
CA ILE A 29 6.56 0.25 -9.81
C ILE A 29 5.61 1.25 -10.47
N GLY A 30 5.21 1.01 -11.73
CA GLY A 30 4.28 1.87 -12.46
C GLY A 30 2.89 1.93 -11.84
N LEU A 31 2.37 0.79 -11.35
CA LEU A 31 1.07 0.73 -10.67
C LEU A 31 1.09 1.53 -9.36
N ILE A 32 2.10 1.33 -8.52
CA ILE A 32 2.22 2.03 -7.23
C ILE A 32 2.39 3.53 -7.46
N ALA A 33 3.26 3.94 -8.39
CA ALA A 33 3.48 5.36 -8.70
C ALA A 33 2.19 6.05 -9.17
N ARG A 34 1.38 5.38 -10.01
CA ARG A 34 0.09 5.89 -10.45
C ARG A 34 -0.89 6.07 -9.30
N LEU A 35 -0.99 5.08 -8.41
CA LEU A 35 -1.88 5.12 -7.26
C LEU A 35 -1.48 6.22 -6.28
N LYS A 36 -0.18 6.37 -5.99
CA LYS A 36 0.33 7.48 -5.18
C LYS A 36 -0.10 8.82 -5.75
N ALA A 37 0.12 9.06 -7.05
CA ALA A 37 -0.25 10.31 -7.69
C ALA A 37 -1.77 10.57 -7.69
N ALA A 38 -2.59 9.53 -7.88
CA ALA A 38 -4.05 9.67 -7.94
C ALA A 38 -4.72 9.86 -6.57
N LEU A 39 -4.07 9.39 -5.50
CA LEU A 39 -4.59 9.41 -4.13
C LEU A 39 -3.93 10.48 -3.25
N ASP A 40 -2.87 11.14 -3.73
CA ASP A 40 -2.12 12.16 -2.99
C ASP A 40 -3.02 13.28 -2.44
N ASP A 41 -4.00 13.74 -3.24
CA ASP A 41 -4.95 14.79 -2.87
C ASP A 41 -6.19 14.25 -2.12
N VAL A 42 -6.42 12.94 -2.17
CA VAL A 42 -7.58 12.28 -1.56
C VAL A 42 -7.33 11.95 -0.09
N VAL A 43 -6.09 11.59 0.25
CA VAL A 43 -5.73 11.15 1.60
C VAL A 43 -5.36 12.37 2.48
N PRO A 44 -6.02 12.56 3.64
CA PRO A 44 -5.67 13.63 4.57
C PRO A 44 -4.21 13.56 5.04
N GLN A 45 -3.61 14.71 5.41
CA GLN A 45 -2.21 14.77 5.82
C GLN A 45 -1.87 13.99 7.10
N ASP A 46 -2.84 13.81 7.99
CA ASP A 46 -2.71 13.01 9.23
C ASP A 46 -3.07 11.52 9.00
N GLN A 47 -3.27 11.12 7.74
CA GLN A 47 -3.63 9.77 7.38
C GLN A 47 -2.65 9.17 6.36
N SER A 48 -2.54 7.85 6.40
CA SER A 48 -1.84 7.08 5.38
C SER A 48 -2.68 5.88 4.98
N ILE A 49 -2.64 5.55 3.70
CA ILE A 49 -3.25 4.34 3.16
C ILE A 49 -2.15 3.36 2.80
N ILE A 50 -2.23 2.18 3.39
CA ILE A 50 -1.41 1.03 3.03
C ILE A 50 -2.28 0.13 2.15
N PHE A 51 -1.75 -0.35 1.03
CA PHE A 51 -2.40 -1.40 0.26
C PHE A 51 -1.46 -2.52 -0.11
N THR A 52 -2.03 -3.72 -0.18
CA THR A 52 -1.37 -4.93 -0.67
C THR A 52 -2.12 -5.46 -1.88
N LEU A 53 -1.37 -6.04 -2.82
CA LEU A 53 -1.89 -6.63 -4.04
C LEU A 53 -1.17 -7.94 -4.32
N THR A 54 -1.92 -9.00 -4.64
CA THR A 54 -1.28 -10.25 -5.08
C THR A 54 -0.84 -10.21 -6.54
N ALA A 55 0.33 -10.78 -6.83
CA ALA A 55 0.79 -11.08 -8.19
C ALA A 55 0.25 -12.45 -8.66
N PRO A 56 0.10 -12.69 -9.99
CA PRO A 56 0.43 -11.81 -11.11
C PRO A 56 -0.63 -10.73 -11.41
N ILE A 57 -0.19 -9.53 -11.75
CA ILE A 57 -1.06 -8.39 -12.11
C ILE A 57 -1.32 -8.40 -13.62
N ARG A 58 -2.51 -8.87 -14.04
CA ARG A 58 -2.84 -9.00 -15.47
C ARG A 58 -3.34 -7.69 -16.09
N LEU A 59 -4.03 -6.86 -15.31
CA LEU A 59 -4.70 -5.66 -15.79
C LEU A 59 -4.30 -4.42 -14.94
N PRO A 60 -3.01 -4.02 -14.92
CA PRO A 60 -2.48 -3.05 -13.96
C PRO A 60 -3.22 -1.70 -13.99
N ALA A 61 -3.58 -1.19 -15.17
CA ALA A 61 -4.31 0.07 -15.30
C ALA A 61 -5.74 -0.02 -14.73
N LYS A 62 -6.45 -1.13 -15.00
CA LYS A 62 -7.81 -1.33 -14.48
C LYS A 62 -7.80 -1.60 -12.98
N THR A 63 -6.82 -2.37 -12.49
CA THR A 63 -6.62 -2.61 -11.06
C THR A 63 -6.33 -1.30 -10.33
N ALA A 64 -5.45 -0.44 -10.85
CA ALA A 64 -5.18 0.86 -10.25
C ALA A 64 -6.43 1.75 -10.21
N ALA A 65 -7.18 1.86 -11.32
CA ALA A 65 -8.42 2.65 -11.35
C ALA A 65 -9.47 2.14 -10.36
N ALA A 66 -9.59 0.82 -10.21
CA ALA A 66 -10.53 0.23 -9.26
C ALA A 66 -10.12 0.44 -7.80
N ILE A 67 -8.81 0.39 -7.48
CA ILE A 67 -8.30 0.73 -6.15
C ILE A 67 -8.55 2.21 -5.85
N GLU A 68 -8.31 3.09 -6.83
CA GLU A 68 -8.58 4.53 -6.67
C GLU A 68 -10.05 4.80 -6.39
N ALA A 69 -10.96 4.18 -7.15
CA ALA A 69 -12.40 4.30 -6.92
C ALA A 69 -12.80 3.78 -5.53
N LEU A 70 -12.24 2.64 -5.12
CA LEU A 70 -12.52 2.03 -3.81
C LEU A 70 -12.09 2.94 -2.66
N VAL A 71 -10.93 3.58 -2.76
CA VAL A 71 -10.44 4.53 -1.75
C VAL A 71 -11.31 5.78 -1.68
N ARG A 72 -11.83 6.26 -2.82
CA ARG A 72 -12.68 7.46 -2.87
C ARG A 72 -14.11 7.20 -2.37
N ASP A 73 -14.65 6.02 -2.65
CA ASP A 73 -16.01 5.64 -2.26
C ASP A 73 -16.12 5.32 -0.77
N ASP A 74 -15.08 4.73 -0.19
CA ASP A 74 -15.10 4.16 1.16
C ASP A 74 -14.07 4.87 2.06
N LEU A 75 -14.27 6.19 2.26
CA LEU A 75 -13.35 7.07 3.00
C LEU A 75 -13.25 6.77 4.50
N ASP A 76 -14.32 6.25 5.11
CA ASP A 76 -14.41 6.05 6.56
C ASP A 76 -13.98 4.66 7.03
N ARG A 77 -13.80 3.70 6.13
CA ARG A 77 -13.51 2.32 6.51
C ARG A 77 -12.01 2.11 6.73
N ARG A 78 -11.66 1.61 7.92
CA ARG A 78 -10.27 1.30 8.29
C ARG A 78 -9.68 0.21 7.41
N ASP A 79 -10.36 -0.92 7.27
CA ASP A 79 -9.85 -2.10 6.56
C ASP A 79 -10.83 -2.52 5.46
N ILE A 80 -10.30 -2.70 4.24
CA ILE A 80 -11.05 -3.18 3.09
C ILE A 80 -10.32 -4.38 2.51
N ARG A 81 -11.02 -5.51 2.36
CA ARG A 81 -10.52 -6.71 1.69
C ARG A 81 -11.44 -7.03 0.51
N THR A 82 -10.88 -7.08 -0.69
CA THR A 82 -11.64 -7.36 -1.90
C THR A 82 -10.77 -8.06 -2.95
N THR A 83 -11.39 -8.50 -4.04
CA THR A 83 -10.68 -9.05 -5.20
C THR A 83 -10.98 -8.18 -6.41
N LEU A 84 -9.95 -7.57 -6.98
CA LEU A 84 -10.06 -6.72 -8.17
C LEU A 84 -9.32 -7.37 -9.32
N HIS A 85 -10.03 -7.67 -10.41
CA HIS A 85 -9.43 -8.24 -11.64
C HIS A 85 -8.58 -9.52 -11.41
N GLY A 86 -8.94 -10.32 -10.41
CA GLY A 86 -8.22 -11.55 -10.04
C GLY A 86 -7.02 -11.32 -9.12
N ASN A 87 -6.78 -10.09 -8.66
CA ASN A 87 -5.80 -9.78 -7.62
C ASN A 87 -6.52 -9.59 -6.28
N HIS A 88 -6.02 -10.24 -5.23
CA HIS A 88 -6.49 -9.98 -3.88
C HIS A 88 -5.90 -8.64 -3.44
N VAL A 89 -6.78 -7.75 -3.01
CA VAL A 89 -6.47 -6.40 -2.55
C VAL A 89 -6.86 -6.31 -1.10
N GLN A 90 -5.92 -5.88 -0.26
CA GLN A 90 -6.24 -5.39 1.07
C GLN A 90 -5.76 -3.96 1.21
N LEU A 91 -6.61 -3.11 1.76
CA LEU A 91 -6.35 -1.73 2.08
C LEU A 91 -6.50 -1.54 3.59
N ARG A 92 -5.59 -0.77 4.17
CA ARG A 92 -5.68 -0.30 5.54
C ARG A 92 -5.43 1.20 5.60
N ARG A 93 -6.34 1.92 6.26
CA ARG A 93 -6.16 3.32 6.64
C ARG A 93 -5.54 3.39 8.03
N VAL A 94 -4.53 4.22 8.15
CA VAL A 94 -3.84 4.51 9.40
C VAL A 94 -4.02 5.99 9.68
N ALA A 95 -4.60 6.32 10.83
CA ALA A 95 -4.81 7.69 11.30
C ALA A 95 -3.77 8.06 12.36
N GLY A 96 -3.56 9.36 12.61
CA GLY A 96 -2.56 9.85 13.54
C GLY A 96 -1.13 9.65 13.04
N VAL A 97 -0.94 9.53 11.73
CA VAL A 97 0.40 9.44 11.16
C VAL A 97 1.03 10.83 11.12
N PRO A 98 2.32 10.97 11.46
CA PRO A 98 3.01 12.24 11.30
C PRO A 98 2.92 12.73 9.86
N ALA A 99 2.68 14.03 9.63
CA ALA A 99 2.54 14.62 8.28
C ALA A 99 3.74 14.40 7.34
N ARG A 100 4.89 13.96 7.87
CA ARG A 100 6.09 13.57 7.09
C ARG A 100 6.01 12.16 6.47
N MET A 101 5.07 11.33 6.93
CA MET A 101 4.90 9.95 6.48
C MET A 101 4.29 9.88 5.07
N PRO A 102 4.58 8.81 4.30
CA PRO A 102 3.98 8.63 2.99
C PRO A 102 2.48 8.41 3.09
N ARG A 103 1.68 9.35 2.55
CA ARG A 103 0.21 9.24 2.46
C ARG A 103 -0.29 7.95 1.82
N VAL A 104 0.49 7.38 0.90
CA VAL A 104 0.10 6.20 0.14
C VAL A 104 1.30 5.26 0.02
N THR A 105 1.16 4.06 0.57
CA THR A 105 2.20 3.01 0.54
C THR A 105 1.60 1.73 -0.04
N GLY A 106 2.28 1.15 -1.02
CA GLY A 106 1.77 0.02 -1.78
C GLY A 106 2.76 -1.14 -1.85
N PHE A 107 2.27 -2.36 -1.65
CA PHE A 107 3.08 -3.58 -1.71
C PHE A 107 2.46 -4.60 -2.65
N VAL A 108 3.30 -5.26 -3.45
CA VAL A 108 2.87 -6.38 -4.27
C VAL A 108 3.60 -7.62 -3.80
N HIS A 109 2.88 -8.69 -3.51
CA HIS A 109 3.47 -9.96 -3.03
C HIS A 109 2.95 -11.14 -3.83
N ASN A 110 3.65 -12.27 -3.77
CA ASN A 110 3.18 -13.50 -4.41
C ASN A 110 2.21 -14.25 -3.52
N GLN A 111 1.22 -14.90 -4.12
CA GLN A 111 0.49 -15.96 -3.43
C GLN A 111 1.42 -17.16 -3.16
N PRO A 112 1.17 -17.94 -2.10
CA PRO A 112 0.05 -17.85 -1.16
C PRO A 112 0.33 -16.97 0.08
N SER A 113 1.37 -16.12 0.08
CA SER A 113 1.70 -15.29 1.25
C SER A 113 0.51 -14.44 1.69
N ASP A 114 0.22 -14.44 2.98
CA ASP A 114 -0.80 -13.58 3.57
C ASP A 114 -0.32 -12.12 3.61
N SER A 115 -1.26 -11.19 3.44
CA SER A 115 -1.02 -9.76 3.34
C SER A 115 -1.13 -9.03 4.69
N GLU A 116 -1.79 -9.61 5.70
CA GLU A 116 -1.89 -9.01 7.04
C GLU A 116 -0.53 -8.67 7.67
N PRO A 117 0.49 -9.55 7.66
CA PRO A 117 1.78 -9.20 8.25
C PRO A 117 2.50 -8.06 7.51
N ILE A 118 2.19 -7.84 6.22
CA ILE A 118 2.71 -6.68 5.47
C ILE A 118 2.04 -5.40 5.98
N LEU A 119 0.72 -5.44 6.17
CA LEU A 119 -0.07 -4.30 6.65
C LEU A 119 0.33 -3.92 8.08
N ASP A 120 0.51 -4.90 8.96
CA ASP A 120 0.87 -4.69 10.36
C ASP A 120 2.25 -4.06 10.51
N LEU A 121 3.25 -4.59 9.79
CA LEU A 121 4.60 -4.02 9.77
C LEU A 121 4.60 -2.59 9.20
N ALA A 122 3.88 -2.35 8.11
CA ALA A 122 3.80 -1.02 7.52
C ALA A 122 3.10 -0.02 8.45
N GLU A 123 2.02 -0.43 9.13
CA GLU A 123 1.30 0.39 10.11
C GLU A 123 2.21 0.77 11.28
N ALA A 124 2.92 -0.19 11.87
CA ALA A 124 3.85 0.08 12.98
C ALA A 124 4.88 1.15 12.62
N ARG A 125 5.50 1.06 11.43
CA ARG A 125 6.50 2.05 10.97
C ARG A 125 5.89 3.41 10.67
N LEU A 126 4.68 3.46 10.11
CA LEU A 126 3.96 4.72 9.88
C LEU A 126 3.58 5.43 11.17
N LEU A 127 3.28 4.67 12.23
CA LEU A 127 3.01 5.20 13.57
C LEU A 127 4.28 5.49 14.37
N GLY A 128 5.47 5.17 13.84
CA GLY A 128 6.74 5.33 14.54
C GLY A 128 6.91 4.36 15.72
N GLN A 129 6.25 3.21 15.68
CA GLN A 129 6.42 2.13 16.64
C GLN A 129 7.53 1.20 16.15
N GLU A 130 8.58 1.04 16.98
CA GLU A 130 9.75 0.19 16.73
C GLU A 130 9.55 -1.24 17.24
#